data_AF-A0A1E3QR25-F1
#
_entry.id   AF-A0A1E3QR25-F1
#
_cell.length_a   1.000
_cell.length_b   1.000
_cell.length_c   1.000
_cell.angle_alpha   90.00
_cell.angle_beta   90.00
_cell.angle_gamma   90.00
#
_symmetry.space_group_name_H-M   'P 1'
#
loop_
_entity.id
_entity.type
_entity.pdbx_description
1 polymer ?
#
loop_
_entity_poly.entity_id
_entity_poly.type
_entity_poly.pdbx_seq_one_letter_code
_entity_poly.pdbx_strand_id
1 'polypeptide(L)' 'FVCLVCTRAFARQEHLKRHERSHTREKPFDCGICSRKFSRRDLLLRHAQKLHAG' A
#
# COMPACT_ATOMS: atom_id res chain seq x y z
N PHE A 1 -9.43 -2.10 16.52
CA PHE A 1 -8.50 -0.99 16.21
C PHE A 1 -9.20 0.02 15.31
N VAL A 2 -9.26 1.30 15.67
CA VAL A 2 -10.08 2.32 14.97
C VAL A 2 -9.19 3.37 14.33
N CYS A 3 -9.50 3.76 13.09
CA CYS A 3 -8.84 4.87 12.43
C CYS A 3 -9.34 6.21 12.97
N LEU A 4 -8.43 7.08 13.41
CA LEU A 4 -8.81 8.39 13.95
C LEU A 4 -9.17 9.43 12.87
N VAL A 5 -8.84 9.16 11.61
CA VAL A 5 -9.14 10.07 10.49
C VAL A 5 -10.57 9.86 9.96
N CYS A 6 -11.00 8.61 9.81
CA CYS A 6 -12.29 8.29 9.20
C CYS A 6 -13.15 7.32 10.02
N THR A 7 -12.81 7.13 11.30
CA THR A 7 -13.54 6.34 12.32
C THR A 7 -13.82 4.88 11.96
N ARG A 8 -13.21 4.37 10.88
CA ARG A 8 -13.37 2.98 10.44
C ARG A 8 -12.69 2.01 11.39
N ALA A 9 -13.40 0.94 11.77
CA ALA A 9 -12.91 -0.10 12.64
C ALA A 9 -12.28 -1.27 11.86
N PHE A 10 -11.23 -1.86 12.42
CA PHE A 10 -10.50 -3.01 11.89
C PHE A 10 -10.30 -4.06 12.98
N ALA A 11 -10.39 -5.32 12.57
CA ALA A 11 -10.21 -6.48 13.44
C ALA A 11 -8.75 -6.70 13.89
N ARG A 12 -7.76 -6.17 13.16
CA ARG A 12 -6.32 -6.33 13.45
C ARG A 12 -5.56 -5.01 13.34
N GLN A 13 -4.53 -4.84 14.17
CA GLN A 13 -3.73 -3.61 14.21
C GLN A 13 -2.96 -3.39 12.90
N GLU A 14 -2.40 -4.46 12.33
CA GLU A 14 -1.70 -4.43 11.04
C GLU A 14 -2.58 -3.90 9.90
N HIS A 15 -3.87 -4.22 9.92
CA HIS A 15 -4.84 -3.74 8.95
C HIS A 15 -5.12 -2.24 9.14
N LEU A 16 -5.24 -1.78 10.40
CA LEU A 16 -5.33 -0.36 10.70
C LEU A 16 -4.09 0.40 10.22
N LYS A 17 -2.87 -0.04 10.59
CA LYS A 17 -1.61 0.59 10.15
C LYS A 17 -1.47 0.63 8.64
N ARG A 18 -1.93 -0.40 7.93
CA ARG A 18 -1.98 -0.42 6.46
C ARG A 18 -3.00 0.58 5.91
N HIS A 19 -4.15 0.68 6.56
CA HIS A 19 -5.20 1.62 6.19
C HIS A 19 -4.77 3.07 6.40
N GLU A 20 -4.06 3.40 7.48
CA GLU A 20 -3.60 4.76 7.76
C GLU A 20 -2.72 5.33 6.62
N ARG A 21 -1.93 4.47 5.95
CA ARG A 21 -1.16 4.84 4.76
C ARG A 21 -2.02 5.28 3.57
N SER A 22 -3.32 4.96 3.53
CA SER A 22 -4.20 5.49 2.49
C SER A 22 -4.52 6.97 2.69
N HIS A 23 -4.42 7.49 3.91
CA HIS A 23 -4.69 8.89 4.21
C HIS A 23 -3.49 9.78 3.90
N THR A 24 -2.26 9.28 4.07
CA THR A 24 -1.03 10.07 3.86
C THR A 24 -0.64 10.21 2.38
N ARG A 25 -1.31 9.48 1.47
CA ARG A 25 -0.92 9.32 0.04
C ARG A 25 0.53 8.84 -0.15
N GLU A 26 1.18 8.38 0.91
CA GLU A 26 2.55 7.88 0.84
C GLU A 26 2.60 6.57 0.07
N LYS A 27 3.49 6.54 -0.91
CA LYS A 27 3.79 5.38 -1.72
C LYS A 27 5.27 5.09 -1.64
N PRO A 28 5.73 4.47 -0.52
CA PRO A 28 7.15 4.27 -0.27
C PRO A 28 7.76 3.17 -1.17
N PHE A 29 6.96 2.46 -1.95
CA PHE A 29 7.43 1.39 -2.82
C PHE A 29 7.38 1.85 -4.28
N ASP A 30 8.52 2.21 -4.83
CA ASP A 30 8.71 2.52 -6.24
C ASP A 30 9.01 1.25 -7.06
N CYS A 31 8.55 1.24 -8.31
CA CYS A 31 8.98 0.24 -9.27
C CYS A 31 10.33 0.66 -9.86
N GLY A 32 11.33 -0.22 -9.77
CA GLY A 32 12.65 0.07 -10.34
C GLY A 32 12.70 0.06 -11.88
N ILE A 33 11.61 -0.35 -12.53
CA ILE A 33 11.52 -0.50 -14.00
C ILE A 33 10.69 0.63 -14.63
N CYS A 34 9.72 1.18 -13.89
CA CYS A 34 8.91 2.32 -14.35
C CYS A 34 8.58 3.27 -13.20
N SER A 35 8.16 4.50 -13.48
CA SER A 35 7.93 5.52 -12.45
C SER A 35 6.67 5.30 -11.57
N ARG A 36 6.06 4.11 -11.57
CA ARG A 36 4.88 3.82 -10.73
C ARG A 36 5.28 3.58 -9.29
N LYS A 37 4.54 4.19 -8.37
CA LYS A 37 4.68 4.00 -6.91
C LYS A 37 3.45 3.32 -6.32
N PHE A 38 3.68 2.53 -5.27
CA PHE A 38 2.69 1.71 -4.58
C PHE A 38 2.73 1.97 -3.07
N SER A 39 1.57 1.87 -2.41
CA SER A 39 1.45 1.99 -0.95
C SER A 39 1.83 0.70 -0.22
N ARG A 40 1.98 -0.42 -0.96
CA ARG A 40 2.32 -1.73 -0.40
C ARG A 40 3.26 -2.52 -1.31
N ARG A 41 4.15 -3.31 -0.69
CA ARG A 41 5.12 -4.16 -1.38
C ARG A 41 4.48 -5.26 -2.22
N ASP A 42 3.42 -5.91 -1.72
CA ASP A 42 2.73 -6.98 -2.45
C ASP A 42 2.08 -6.47 -3.76
N LEU A 43 1.59 -5.23 -3.77
CA LEU A 43 1.05 -4.59 -4.97
C LEU A 43 2.16 -4.29 -5.99
N LEU A 44 3.32 -3.81 -5.53
CA LEU A 44 4.51 -3.61 -6.37
C LEU A 44 4.97 -4.93 -7.00
N LEU A 45 5.11 -5.99 -6.20
CA LEU A 45 5.56 -7.31 -6.69
C LEU A 45 4.61 -7.85 -7.74
N ARG A 46 3.30 -7.80 -7.49
CA ARG A 46 2.29 -8.22 -8.46
C ARG A 46 2.32 -7.37 -9.73
N HIS A 47 2.56 -6.07 -9.61
CA HIS A 47 2.72 -5.18 -10.76
C HIS A 47 3.94 -5.57 -11.61
N ALA A 48 5.10 -5.74 -10.98
CA ALA A 48 6.34 -6.10 -11.66
C ALA A 48 6.21 -7.46 -12.35
N GLN A 49 5.68 -8.47 -11.66
CA GLN A 49 5.45 -9.80 -12.23
C GLN A 49 4.53 -9.77 -13.47
N LYS A 50 3.52 -8.90 -13.50
CA LYS A 50 2.57 -8.87 -14.62
C LYS A 50 3.03 -8.05 -15.82
N LEU A 51 3.83 -7.01 -15.60
CA LEU A 51 4.15 -6.02 -16.64
C LEU A 51 5.64 -5.98 -17.01
N HIS A 52 6.50 -6.58 -16.19
CA HIS A 52 7.95 -6.48 -16.35
C HIS A 52 8.69 -7.81 -16.21
N ALA A 53 8.02 -8.89 -15.83
CA ALA A 53 8.59 -10.24 -15.96
C ALA A 53 8.50 -10.64 -17.44
N GLY A 54 9.49 -10.19 -18.21
CA GLY A 54 9.86 -10.72 -19.52
C GLY A 54 11.11 -11.55 -19.36
#